data_AF-A0A2E7M5B8-F1
#
_entry.id   AF-A0A2E7M5B8-F1
#
_cell.length_a   1.000
_cell.length_b   1.000
_cell.length_c   1.000
_cell.angle_alpha   90.00
_cell.angle_beta   90.00
_cell.angle_gamma   90.00
#
_symmetry.space_group_name_H-M   'P 1'
#
loop_
_entity.id
_entity.type
_entity.pdbx_description
1 polymer ?
#
loop_
_entity_poly.entity_id
_entity_poly.type
_entity_poly.pdbx_seq_one_letter_code
_entity_poly.pdbx_strand_id
1 'polypeptide(L)'
;MTTDTGFVAGTVLWFRQDAGKGVVKADDGRRFFFGGSAGVSDPSKGLRVLVRNRPGASSDSNGADDVEVQLLGGVREYISLEPEPKRAPKKRAVARKTTKTSSTSSRTSKTGPKTGVVKRERRRGEALERGIPVLHQQHGQGFVVLSTKTFARIRFMPSGEERSIPVGDLQVLDHG
;
A
#
# COMPACT_ATOMS: atom_id res chain seq x y z
N MET A 1 43.63 10.24 -0.61
CA MET A 1 43.57 8.93 -1.29
C MET A 1 42.13 8.45 -1.23
N THR A 2 41.34 8.75 -2.26
CA THR A 2 39.93 8.34 -2.37
C THR A 2 39.89 6.97 -3.02
N THR A 3 39.75 5.93 -2.21
CA THR A 3 39.44 4.58 -2.69
C THR A 3 38.04 4.60 -3.27
N ASP A 4 37.96 4.82 -4.58
CA ASP A 4 36.72 4.73 -5.36
C ASP A 4 36.36 3.24 -5.50
N THR A 5 35.85 2.66 -4.43
CA THR A 5 35.59 1.21 -4.33
C THR A 5 34.32 0.76 -5.05
N GLY A 6 33.70 1.63 -5.87
CA GLY A 6 32.52 1.30 -6.67
C GLY A 6 31.28 0.92 -5.85
N PHE A 7 31.32 1.10 -4.53
CA PHE A 7 30.19 0.89 -3.64
C PHE A 7 29.31 2.12 -3.61
N VAL A 8 28.01 1.90 -3.72
CA VAL A 8 26.99 2.92 -3.57
C VAL A 8 26.32 2.73 -2.22
N ALA A 9 26.15 3.79 -1.45
CA ALA A 9 25.36 3.72 -0.23
C ALA A 9 23.88 3.52 -0.55
N GLY A 10 23.18 2.78 0.30
CA GLY A 10 21.78 2.46 0.11
C GLY A 10 21.11 1.98 1.38
N THR A 11 19.82 1.71 1.25
CA THR A 11 18.96 1.26 2.35
C THR A 11 18.23 -0.02 1.97
N VAL A 12 18.23 -1.00 2.87
CA VAL A 12 17.45 -2.23 2.70
C VAL A 12 15.96 -1.89 2.75
N LEU A 13 15.25 -2.05 1.63
CA LEU A 13 13.80 -1.83 1.56
C LEU A 13 13.01 -3.03 2.07
N TRP A 14 13.53 -4.23 1.83
CA TRP A 14 12.87 -5.49 2.09
C TRP A 14 13.89 -6.62 2.18
N PHE A 15 13.65 -7.56 3.08
CA PHE A 15 14.43 -8.79 3.21
C PHE A 15 13.50 -9.92 3.62
N ARG A 16 13.70 -11.09 3.02
CA ARG A 16 12.99 -12.33 3.34
C ARG A 16 14.01 -13.36 3.80
N GLN A 17 14.04 -13.57 5.11
CA GLN A 17 14.98 -14.47 5.77
C GLN A 17 14.90 -15.91 5.24
N ASP A 18 13.68 -16.44 5.05
CA ASP A 18 13.47 -17.80 4.55
C ASP A 18 14.13 -18.08 3.19
N ALA A 19 14.18 -17.06 2.33
CA ALA A 19 14.74 -17.17 0.98
C ALA A 19 16.17 -16.60 0.90
N GLY A 20 16.66 -15.96 1.97
CA GLY A 20 17.87 -15.16 1.96
C GLY A 20 17.87 -14.04 0.92
N LYS A 21 16.70 -13.56 0.47
CA LYS A 21 16.61 -12.57 -0.62
C LYS A 21 16.23 -11.21 -0.08
N GLY A 22 16.82 -10.15 -0.61
CA GLY A 22 16.49 -8.78 -0.24
C GLY A 22 16.64 -7.79 -1.38
N VAL A 23 16.19 -6.57 -1.11
CA VAL A 23 16.28 -5.43 -2.02
C VAL A 23 16.89 -4.26 -1.30
N VAL A 24 17.95 -3.71 -1.87
CA VAL A 24 18.55 -2.44 -1.45
C VAL A 24 18.13 -1.36 -2.45
N LYS A 25 17.70 -0.21 -1.94
CA LYS A 25 17.58 1.01 -2.73
C LYS A 25 18.82 1.85 -2.46
N ALA A 26 19.65 2.00 -3.49
CA ALA A 26 20.80 2.88 -3.43
C ALA A 26 20.38 4.36 -3.44
N ASP A 27 21.25 5.23 -2.94
CA ASP A 27 21.03 6.66 -2.82
C ASP A 27 20.94 7.34 -4.21
N ASP A 28 21.52 6.71 -5.25
CA ASP A 28 21.36 7.09 -6.66
C ASP A 28 19.97 6.74 -7.25
N GLY A 29 19.10 6.11 -6.46
CA GLY A 29 17.76 5.71 -6.84
C GLY A 29 17.65 4.33 -7.49
N ARG A 30 18.77 3.67 -7.78
CA ARG A 30 18.77 2.29 -8.31
C ARG A 30 18.34 1.30 -7.25
N ARG A 31 17.88 0.15 -7.71
CA ARG A 31 17.49 -0.97 -6.84
C ARG A 31 18.35 -2.17 -7.19
N PHE A 32 18.89 -2.79 -6.16
CA PHE A 32 19.73 -3.96 -6.26
C PHE A 32 19.05 -5.13 -5.55
N PHE A 33 18.96 -6.26 -6.22
CA PHE A 33 18.43 -7.49 -5.65
C PHE A 33 19.62 -8.33 -5.18
N PHE A 34 19.67 -8.67 -3.90
CA PHE A 34 20.71 -9.54 -3.36
C PHE A 34 20.13 -10.85 -2.85
N GLY A 35 20.91 -11.93 -2.95
CA GLY A 35 20.57 -13.26 -2.45
C GLY A 35 21.66 -13.80 -1.52
N GLY A 36 21.26 -14.56 -0.52
CA GLY A 36 22.12 -15.15 0.48
C GLY A 36 22.62 -14.16 1.55
N SER A 37 23.56 -14.63 2.36
CA SER A 37 24.35 -13.81 3.28
C SER A 37 25.36 -12.99 2.47
N ALA A 38 24.88 -11.95 1.80
CA ALA A 38 25.66 -11.09 0.92
C ALA A 38 26.73 -10.24 1.63
N GLY A 39 27.26 -10.69 2.78
CA GLY A 39 28.26 -9.98 3.60
C GLY A 39 27.71 -9.41 4.92
N VAL A 40 26.39 -9.42 5.13
CA VAL A 40 25.74 -8.91 6.35
C VAL A 40 25.00 -10.05 7.06
N SER A 41 25.30 -10.27 8.33
CA SER A 41 24.48 -11.09 9.22
C SER A 41 23.20 -10.31 9.55
N ASP A 42 22.03 -10.89 9.29
CA ASP A 42 20.69 -10.34 9.57
C ASP A 42 20.37 -8.97 8.96
N PRO A 43 20.33 -8.86 7.62
CA PRO A 43 19.82 -7.65 6.97
C PRO A 43 18.34 -7.43 7.36
N SER A 44 18.02 -6.20 7.75
CA SER A 44 16.68 -5.80 8.19
C SER A 44 16.24 -4.54 7.45
N LYS A 45 14.93 -4.36 7.29
CA LYS A 45 14.38 -3.18 6.61
C LYS A 45 14.83 -1.89 7.32
N GLY A 46 15.30 -0.92 6.55
CA GLY A 46 15.81 0.36 7.05
C GLY A 46 17.31 0.38 7.36
N LEU A 47 18.00 -0.75 7.28
CA LEU A 47 19.44 -0.84 7.46
C LEU A 47 20.18 -0.12 6.32
N ARG A 48 21.15 0.73 6.66
CA ARG A 48 22.11 1.35 5.75
C ARG A 48 23.19 0.36 5.39
N VAL A 49 23.43 0.22 4.09
CA VAL A 49 24.42 -0.69 3.54
C VAL A 49 25.14 -0.05 2.36
N LEU A 50 26.35 -0.53 2.09
CA LEU A 50 27.08 -0.28 0.87
C LEU A 50 26.81 -1.42 -0.11
N VAL A 51 26.47 -1.09 -1.35
CA VAL A 51 26.10 -2.06 -2.37
C VAL A 51 26.95 -1.89 -3.63
N ARG A 52 27.47 -2.99 -4.18
CA ARG A 52 28.14 -2.99 -5.49
C ARG A 52 27.80 -4.23 -6.30
N ASN A 53 27.84 -4.10 -7.62
CA ASN A 53 27.82 -5.26 -8.51
C ASN A 53 29.20 -5.94 -8.49
N ARG A 54 29.24 -7.27 -8.38
CA ARG A 54 30.48 -8.00 -8.55
C ARG A 54 30.93 -7.93 -10.02
N PRO A 55 32.20 -7.61 -10.29
CA PRO A 55 32.73 -7.69 -11.64
C PRO A 55 32.75 -9.16 -12.08
N GLY A 56 32.10 -9.46 -13.21
CA GLY A 56 32.04 -10.82 -13.78
C GLY A 56 30.71 -11.56 -13.60
N ALA A 57 29.73 -10.95 -12.93
CA ALA A 57 28.39 -11.51 -12.85
C ALA A 57 27.64 -11.31 -14.17
N SER A 58 27.43 -12.40 -14.92
CA SER A 58 26.54 -12.36 -16.09
C SER A 58 25.10 -12.12 -15.62
N SER A 59 24.44 -11.13 -16.21
CA SER A 59 23.01 -10.81 -15.97
C SER A 59 22.04 -11.92 -16.40
N ASP A 60 22.54 -13.13 -16.69
CA ASP A 60 21.79 -14.26 -17.21
C ASP A 60 21.12 -15.11 -16.11
N SER A 61 21.36 -14.81 -14.83
CA SER A 61 20.81 -15.55 -13.69
C SER A 61 19.62 -14.84 -13.03
N ASN A 62 18.47 -14.93 -13.70
CA ASN A 62 17.12 -14.98 -13.09
C ASN A 62 16.85 -14.11 -11.84
N GLY A 63 17.19 -12.82 -11.90
CA GLY A 63 16.67 -11.78 -10.99
C GLY A 63 17.39 -11.60 -9.65
N ALA A 64 18.55 -12.22 -9.43
CA ALA A 64 19.47 -11.81 -8.37
C ALA A 64 20.69 -11.17 -9.03
N ASP A 65 20.86 -9.87 -8.86
CA ASP A 65 22.13 -9.26 -9.20
C ASP A 65 23.17 -9.88 -8.24
N ASP A 66 24.28 -10.41 -8.73
CA ASP A 66 25.36 -10.89 -7.85
C ASP A 66 26.02 -9.66 -7.22
N VAL A 67 25.40 -9.26 -6.12
CA VAL A 67 25.59 -7.99 -5.46
C VAL A 67 26.20 -8.23 -4.10
N GLU A 68 27.27 -7.51 -3.85
CA GLU A 68 27.94 -7.50 -2.56
C GLU A 68 27.35 -6.39 -1.70
N VAL A 69 26.95 -6.74 -0.48
CA VAL A 69 26.33 -5.85 0.49
C VAL A 69 27.20 -5.79 1.74
N GLN A 70 27.66 -4.60 2.12
CA GLN A 70 28.48 -4.41 3.31
C GLN A 70 27.82 -3.39 4.26
N LEU A 71 28.15 -3.46 5.55
CA LEU A 71 27.73 -2.43 6.50
C LEU A 71 28.47 -1.11 6.21
N LEU A 72 27.74 0.00 6.30
CA LEU A 72 28.33 1.32 6.16
C LEU A 72 29.26 1.59 7.36
N GLY A 73 30.57 1.65 7.13
CA GLY A 73 31.57 1.86 8.18
C GLY A 73 31.66 0.73 9.22
N GLY A 74 31.16 -0.47 8.92
CA GLY A 74 31.18 -1.62 9.84
C GLY A 74 30.16 -1.55 10.99
N VAL A 75 29.33 -0.50 11.04
CA VAL A 75 28.32 -0.30 12.08
C VAL A 75 26.92 -0.49 11.50
N ARG A 76 26.00 -1.05 12.29
CA ARG A 76 24.58 -1.12 11.93
C ARG A 76 23.94 0.24 12.13
N GLU A 77 23.81 0.99 11.04
CA GLU A 77 23.07 2.25 11.03
C GLU A 77 21.67 2.03 10.44
N TYR A 78 20.64 2.44 11.17
CA TYR A 78 19.27 2.40 10.70
C TYR A 78 18.84 3.81 10.36
N ILE A 79 18.27 4.01 9.16
CA ILE A 79 17.49 5.22 8.95
C ILE A 79 16.28 5.10 9.86
N SER A 80 16.15 6.03 10.81
CA SER A 80 14.90 6.28 11.50
C SER A 80 13.90 6.75 10.45
N LEU A 81 13.25 5.77 9.81
CA LEU A 81 12.11 6.02 8.94
C LEU A 81 11.03 6.49 9.90
N GLU A 82 10.96 7.81 10.11
CA GLU A 82 9.73 8.46 10.55
C GLU A 82 8.60 7.76 9.79
N PRO A 83 7.57 7.23 10.48
CA PRO A 83 6.62 6.32 9.86
C PRO A 83 5.95 7.04 8.69
N GLU A 84 6.39 6.73 7.47
CA GLU A 84 5.81 7.33 6.28
C GLU A 84 4.29 7.10 6.36
N PRO A 85 3.47 8.15 6.16
CA PRO A 85 2.03 8.01 6.17
C PRO A 85 1.68 6.97 5.11
N LYS A 86 1.09 5.86 5.56
CA LYS A 86 0.71 4.69 4.74
C LYS A 86 0.05 5.18 3.45
N ARG A 87 0.82 5.31 2.37
CA ARG A 87 0.27 5.65 1.06
C ARG A 87 -0.60 4.47 0.66
N ALA A 88 -1.90 4.72 0.61
CA ALA A 88 -2.90 3.75 0.20
C ALA A 88 -2.45 3.08 -1.11
N PRO A 89 -2.65 1.76 -1.27
CA PRO A 89 -2.21 1.03 -2.44
C PRO A 89 -2.78 1.67 -3.71
N LYS A 90 -1.92 2.23 -4.56
CA LYS A 90 -2.28 2.62 -5.92
C LYS A 90 -2.74 1.36 -6.64
N LYS A 91 -4.05 1.26 -6.88
CA LYS A 91 -4.63 0.26 -7.77
C LYS A 91 -3.92 0.38 -9.11
N ARG A 92 -3.10 -0.61 -9.47
CA ARG A 92 -2.60 -0.79 -10.83
C ARG A 92 -3.84 -0.92 -11.71
N ALA A 93 -4.11 0.10 -12.53
CA ALA A 93 -5.05 -0.03 -13.61
C ALA A 93 -4.47 -1.07 -14.57
N VAL A 94 -5.09 -2.25 -14.61
CA VAL A 94 -4.88 -3.20 -15.69
C VAL A 94 -5.36 -2.49 -16.95
N ALA A 95 -4.43 -2.20 -17.87
CA ALA A 95 -4.74 -1.66 -19.18
C ALA A 95 -5.55 -2.71 -19.96
N ARG A 96 -6.89 -2.66 -19.82
CA ARG A 96 -7.78 -3.29 -20.79
C ARG A 96 -7.73 -2.42 -22.04
N LYS A 97 -7.20 -3.01 -23.12
CA LYS A 97 -7.24 -2.48 -24.49
C LYS A 97 -8.72 -2.31 -24.87
N THR A 98 -9.27 -1.12 -24.69
CA THR A 98 -10.61 -0.75 -25.16
C THR A 98 -10.53 -0.43 -26.64
N THR A 99 -11.15 -1.27 -27.46
CA THR A 99 -11.52 -0.93 -28.83
C THR A 99 -12.37 0.34 -28.80
N LYS A 100 -11.95 1.34 -29.59
CA LYS A 100 -12.67 2.60 -29.83
C LYS A 100 -14.10 2.30 -30.27
N THR A 101 -15.08 2.81 -29.55
CA THR A 101 -16.33 3.26 -30.16
C THR A 101 -16.50 4.74 -29.84
N SER A 102 -16.47 5.53 -30.90
CA SER A 102 -16.72 6.95 -30.94
C SER A 102 -18.18 7.25 -30.60
N SER A 103 -18.42 8.14 -29.65
CA SER A 103 -19.57 9.03 -29.73
C SER A 103 -19.32 10.34 -29.00
N THR A 104 -19.33 11.38 -29.82
CA THR A 104 -19.34 12.80 -29.53
C THR A 104 -20.52 13.17 -28.63
N SER A 105 -20.29 13.84 -27.50
CA SER A 105 -21.17 14.96 -27.10
C SER A 105 -20.54 15.84 -26.04
N SER A 106 -20.85 17.11 -26.23
CA SER A 106 -20.18 18.31 -25.75
C SER A 106 -20.71 18.84 -24.42
N ARG A 107 -19.96 19.83 -23.89
CA ARG A 107 -20.39 21.06 -23.20
C ARG A 107 -20.46 21.07 -21.66
N THR A 108 -19.59 21.94 -21.12
CA THR A 108 -19.83 22.98 -20.06
C THR A 108 -20.17 22.52 -18.64
N SER A 109 -19.79 23.17 -17.53
CA SER A 109 -18.90 24.30 -17.21
C SER A 109 -18.79 24.37 -15.67
N LYS A 110 -17.74 25.03 -15.15
CA LYS A 110 -17.53 25.54 -13.78
C LYS A 110 -18.80 25.84 -12.96
N THR A 111 -18.82 25.52 -11.66
CA THR A 111 -18.94 26.44 -10.48
C THR A 111 -19.45 25.76 -9.19
N GLY A 112 -18.79 26.04 -8.05
CA GLY A 112 -19.44 26.23 -6.73
C GLY A 112 -19.53 25.04 -5.75
N PRO A 113 -19.29 25.26 -4.43
CA PRO A 113 -19.54 24.27 -3.38
C PRO A 113 -21.04 24.27 -3.03
N LYS A 114 -21.73 23.14 -3.21
CA LYS A 114 -23.11 22.97 -2.75
C LYS A 114 -23.13 22.26 -1.40
N THR A 115 -23.09 23.04 -0.33
CA THR A 115 -23.72 22.68 0.95
C THR A 115 -25.22 22.59 0.71
N GLY A 116 -25.71 21.38 0.49
CA GLY A 116 -27.13 21.08 0.48
C GLY A 116 -27.27 19.69 1.06
N VAL A 117 -27.80 19.60 2.29
CA VAL A 117 -28.27 18.34 2.87
C VAL A 117 -29.47 17.91 2.05
N VAL A 118 -29.21 17.18 0.96
CA VAL A 118 -30.25 16.53 0.18
C VAL A 118 -30.64 15.29 0.95
N LYS A 119 -31.82 15.31 1.60
CA LYS A 119 -32.47 14.11 2.13
C LYS A 119 -32.82 13.21 0.95
N ARG A 120 -31.85 12.39 0.55
CA ARG A 120 -31.98 11.49 -0.58
C ARG A 120 -32.62 10.20 -0.06
N GLU A 121 -33.91 10.06 -0.32
CA GLU A 121 -34.67 8.84 -0.06
C GLU A 121 -33.93 7.66 -0.69
N ARG A 122 -33.37 6.79 0.17
CA ARG A 122 -32.42 5.76 -0.25
C ARG A 122 -33.13 4.60 -0.89
N ARG A 123 -32.78 4.33 -2.15
CA ARG A 123 -33.24 3.14 -2.85
C ARG A 123 -32.55 1.91 -2.27
N ARG A 124 -33.32 0.84 -2.02
CA ARG A 124 -32.80 -0.49 -1.68
C ARG A 124 -31.66 -0.87 -2.64
N GLY A 125 -30.48 -1.17 -2.10
CA GLY A 125 -29.31 -1.61 -2.88
C GLY A 125 -28.28 -0.54 -3.22
N GLU A 126 -28.44 0.70 -2.73
CA GLU A 126 -27.35 1.68 -2.72
C GLU A 126 -26.37 1.40 -1.58
N ALA A 127 -25.07 1.58 -1.84
CA ALA A 127 -24.05 1.43 -0.81
C ALA A 127 -24.31 2.43 0.32
N LEU A 128 -24.28 1.96 1.56
CA LEU A 128 -24.47 2.81 2.74
C LEU A 128 -23.30 3.80 2.87
N GLU A 129 -23.61 5.07 3.09
CA GLU A 129 -22.54 6.04 3.38
C GLU A 129 -21.81 5.66 4.68
N ARG A 130 -20.52 5.97 4.71
CA ARG A 130 -19.70 5.79 5.90
C ARG A 130 -20.18 6.70 7.03
N GLY A 131 -20.10 6.20 8.26
CA GLY A 131 -20.50 6.93 9.47
C GLY A 131 -21.98 6.80 9.82
N ILE A 132 -22.77 6.08 9.02
CA ILE A 132 -24.20 5.92 9.31
C ILE A 132 -24.40 4.90 10.43
N PRO A 133 -25.19 5.24 11.46
CA PRO A 133 -25.56 4.30 12.50
C PRO A 133 -26.50 3.25 11.90
N VAL A 134 -26.17 2.01 12.19
CA VAL A 134 -26.90 0.83 11.73
C VAL A 134 -27.07 -0.12 12.90
N LEU A 135 -28.17 -0.85 12.87
CA LEU A 135 -28.50 -1.91 13.81
C LEU A 135 -28.44 -3.25 13.09
N HIS A 136 -27.73 -4.20 13.69
CA HIS A 136 -27.70 -5.60 13.27
C HIS A 136 -28.32 -6.47 14.37
N GLN A 137 -29.17 -7.43 13.99
CA GLN A 137 -29.94 -8.23 14.95
C GLN A 137 -29.06 -9.01 15.94
N GLN A 138 -27.92 -9.56 15.49
CA GLN A 138 -27.06 -10.39 16.35
C GLN A 138 -25.96 -9.61 17.08
N HIS A 139 -25.55 -8.45 16.55
CA HIS A 139 -24.36 -7.73 17.02
C HIS A 139 -24.68 -6.37 17.64
N GLY A 140 -25.94 -5.96 17.59
CA GLY A 140 -26.39 -4.69 18.13
C GLY A 140 -26.07 -3.53 17.22
N GLN A 141 -25.81 -2.37 17.81
CA GLN A 141 -25.63 -1.11 17.11
C GLN A 141 -24.17 -0.88 16.72
N GLY A 142 -23.96 -0.29 15.54
CA GLY A 142 -22.65 0.11 15.07
C GLY A 142 -22.72 1.19 14.00
N PHE A 143 -21.55 1.52 13.45
CA PHE A 143 -21.41 2.50 12.38
C PHE A 143 -20.76 1.89 11.15
N VAL A 144 -21.25 2.27 9.97
CA VAL A 144 -20.68 1.81 8.70
C VAL A 144 -19.29 2.42 8.49
N VAL A 145 -18.26 1.58 8.46
CA VAL A 145 -16.87 1.99 8.16
C VAL A 145 -16.62 1.98 6.65
N LEU A 146 -17.23 1.03 5.94
CA LEU A 146 -17.12 0.86 4.50
C LEU A 146 -18.40 0.21 3.99
N SER A 147 -18.92 0.66 2.86
CA SER A 147 -20.02 -0.06 2.20
C SER A 147 -19.74 -0.26 0.71
N THR A 148 -20.20 -1.41 0.25
CA THR A 148 -20.35 -1.80 -1.15
C THR A 148 -21.84 -2.02 -1.40
N LYS A 149 -22.23 -2.31 -2.65
CA LYS A 149 -23.65 -2.55 -2.98
C LYS A 149 -24.26 -3.75 -2.23
N THR A 150 -23.44 -4.74 -1.87
CA THR A 150 -23.89 -6.02 -1.31
C THR A 150 -23.53 -6.19 0.16
N PHE A 151 -22.39 -5.67 0.60
CA PHE A 151 -21.92 -5.78 1.98
C PHE A 151 -21.50 -4.43 2.56
N ALA A 152 -21.69 -4.26 3.86
CA ALA A 152 -21.13 -3.18 4.64
C ALA A 152 -20.23 -3.72 5.76
N ARG A 153 -19.08 -3.09 5.95
CA ARG A 153 -18.21 -3.29 7.11
C ARG A 153 -18.65 -2.32 8.19
N ILE A 154 -19.03 -2.87 9.34
CA ILE A 154 -19.59 -2.13 10.47
C ILE A 154 -18.67 -2.29 11.67
N ARG A 155 -18.43 -1.19 12.37
CA ARG A 155 -17.80 -1.18 13.69
C ARG A 155 -18.87 -1.16 14.76
N PHE A 156 -18.97 -2.24 15.54
CA PHE A 156 -19.96 -2.39 16.60
C PHE A 156 -19.53 -1.68 17.89
N MET A 157 -20.49 -1.13 18.63
CA MET A 157 -20.25 -0.53 19.95
C MET A 157 -20.89 -1.40 21.05
N PRO A 158 -20.24 -1.56 22.23
CA PRO A 158 -18.98 -0.94 22.66
C PRO A 158 -17.71 -1.74 22.29
N SER A 159 -17.85 -2.94 21.72
CA SER A 159 -16.72 -3.85 21.48
C SER A 159 -15.65 -3.28 20.54
N GLY A 160 -16.00 -2.34 19.67
CA GLY A 160 -15.11 -1.77 18.67
C GLY A 160 -14.74 -2.74 17.55
N GLU A 161 -15.35 -3.93 17.54
CA GLU A 161 -15.10 -4.99 16.58
C GLU A 161 -15.69 -4.62 15.22
N GLU A 162 -14.92 -4.86 14.15
CA GLU A 162 -15.36 -4.62 12.79
C GLU A 162 -15.79 -5.93 12.12
N ARG A 163 -17.03 -5.97 11.60
CA ARG A 163 -17.54 -7.13 10.85
C ARG A 163 -18.14 -6.73 9.51
N SER A 164 -18.03 -7.62 8.54
CA SER A 164 -18.64 -7.46 7.22
C SER A 164 -19.99 -8.16 7.21
N ILE A 165 -21.07 -7.41 6.97
CA ILE A 165 -22.45 -7.89 7.02
C ILE A 165 -23.16 -7.51 5.71
N PRO A 166 -24.03 -8.37 5.16
CA PRO A 166 -24.85 -8.02 4.00
C PRO A 166 -25.66 -6.76 4.26
N VAL A 167 -25.74 -5.85 3.29
CA VAL A 167 -26.52 -4.61 3.44
C VAL A 167 -28.01 -4.89 3.71
N GLY A 168 -28.53 -6.01 3.22
CA GLY A 168 -29.91 -6.43 3.46
C GLY A 168 -30.23 -6.79 4.92
N ASP A 169 -29.21 -7.14 5.70
CA ASP A 169 -29.36 -7.57 7.11
C ASP A 169 -29.18 -6.39 8.08
N LEU A 170 -29.07 -5.17 7.55
CA LEU A 170 -28.82 -3.96 8.32
C LEU A 170 -30.02 -3.03 8.33
N GLN A 171 -30.38 -2.59 9.52
CA GLN A 171 -31.39 -1.55 9.71
C GLN A 171 -30.69 -0.22 9.94
N VAL A 172 -30.87 0.74 9.03
CA VAL A 172 -30.35 2.08 9.19
C VAL A 172 -31.14 2.79 10.30
N LEU A 173 -30.44 3.37 11.26
CA LEU A 173 -31.01 4.17 12.33
C LEU A 173 -30.99 5.63 11.86
N ASP A 174 -32.03 6.09 11.17
CA ASP A 174 -32.12 7.51 10.81
C ASP A 174 -32.36 8.33 12.09
N HIS A 175 -31.43 9.24 12.41
CA HIS A 175 -31.72 10.34 13.32
C HIS A 175 -32.62 11.31 12.55
N GLY A 176 -33.86 11.45 13.03
CA GLY A 176 -34.83 12.42 12.52
C GLY A 176 -34.31 13.85 12.54
#